data_AF-A0A521EBW7-F1
#
_entry.id   AF-A0A521EBW7-F1
#
_cell.length_a   1.000
_cell.length_b   1.000
_cell.length_c   1.000
_cell.angle_alpha   90.00
_cell.angle_beta   90.00
_cell.angle_gamma   90.00
#
_symmetry.space_group_name_H-M   'P 1'
#
loop_
_entity.id
_entity.type
_entity.pdbx_description
1 polymer ?
#
loop_
_entity_poly.entity_id
_entity_poly.type
_entity_poly.pdbx_seq_one_letter_code
_entity_poly.pdbx_strand_id
1 'polypeptide(L)'
;MTRDAVTDRWEEKAEENVEEWGEQSLETLLLAAQEELGELTQATLEYREEDGYYGPIFDEIDDLGALLIQLEDAARGHRFRDDGGDSE
;
A
#
# COMPACT_ATOMS: atom_id res chain seq x y z
N MET A 1 3.12 -16.13 13.00
CA MET A 1 2.01 -15.48 12.30
C MET A 1 1.49 -16.46 11.27
N THR A 2 0.17 -16.72 11.24
CA THR A 2 -0.43 -17.50 10.14
C THR A 2 -0.54 -16.59 8.92
N ARG A 3 -0.63 -17.16 7.72
CA ARG A 3 -0.84 -16.39 6.49
C ARG A 3 -2.10 -15.52 6.61
N ASP A 4 -3.15 -16.08 7.20
CA ASP A 4 -4.43 -15.41 7.41
C ASP A 4 -4.26 -14.15 8.28
N ALA A 5 -3.48 -14.21 9.36
CA ALA A 5 -3.26 -13.06 10.24
C ALA A 5 -2.42 -11.91 9.62
N VAL A 6 -1.69 -12.15 8.52
CA VAL A 6 -1.00 -11.09 7.77
C VAL A 6 -1.99 -10.42 6.83
N THR A 7 -2.77 -11.22 6.10
CA THR A 7 -3.77 -10.70 5.18
C THR A 7 -4.85 -9.90 5.91
N ASP A 8 -5.37 -10.40 7.04
CA ASP A 8 -6.36 -9.68 7.86
C ASP A 8 -5.86 -8.29 8.28
N ARG A 9 -4.57 -8.17 8.64
CA ARG A 9 -3.96 -6.89 9.05
C ARG A 9 -3.81 -5.92 7.87
N TRP A 10 -3.46 -6.42 6.70
CA TRP A 10 -3.37 -5.59 5.50
C TRP A 10 -4.75 -5.12 5.05
N GLU A 11 -5.78 -5.96 5.20
CA GLU A 11 -7.17 -5.59 4.95
C GLU A 11 -7.62 -4.49 5.91
N GLU A 12 -7.36 -4.63 7.22
CA GLU A 12 -7.66 -3.59 8.22
C GLU A 12 -6.99 -2.25 7.88
N LYS A 13 -5.69 -2.26 7.56
CA LYS A 13 -4.95 -1.05 7.20
C LYS A 13 -5.40 -0.46 5.85
N ALA A 14 -5.81 -1.30 4.90
CA ALA A 14 -6.39 -0.85 3.64
C ALA A 14 -7.74 -0.15 3.86
N GLU A 15 -8.56 -0.64 4.80
CA GLU A 15 -9.80 0.03 5.22
C GLU A 15 -9.50 1.38 5.88
N GLU A 16 -8.55 1.43 6.82
CA GLU A 16 -8.11 2.69 7.47
C GLU A 16 -7.65 3.74 6.44
N ASN A 17 -6.86 3.33 5.44
CA ASN A 17 -6.41 4.21 4.36
C ASN A 17 -7.59 4.80 3.56
N VAL A 18 -8.63 3.99 3.27
CA VAL A 18 -9.85 4.48 2.58
C VAL A 18 -10.66 5.41 3.48
N GLU A 19 -10.76 5.13 4.78
CA GLU A 19 -11.44 6.00 5.73
C GLU A 19 -10.76 7.37 5.86
N GLU A 20 -9.43 7.40 5.85
CA GLU A 20 -8.66 8.63 6.00
C GLU A 20 -8.60 9.46 4.71
N TRP A 21 -8.31 8.82 3.57
CA TRP A 21 -7.99 9.53 2.32
C TRP A 21 -9.04 9.37 1.23
N GLY A 22 -10.03 8.50 1.44
CA GLY A 22 -10.98 8.10 0.41
C GLY A 22 -10.39 7.11 -0.59
N GLU A 23 -11.23 6.63 -1.50
CA GLU A 23 -10.78 5.77 -2.60
C GLU A 23 -9.81 6.52 -3.52
N GLN A 24 -8.69 5.86 -3.86
CA GLN A 24 -7.65 6.45 -4.70
C GLN A 24 -7.66 5.89 -6.13
N SER A 25 -7.13 6.66 -7.06
CA SER A 25 -6.90 6.21 -8.43
C SER A 25 -5.75 5.19 -8.49
N LEU A 26 -5.70 4.40 -9.57
CA LEU A 26 -4.58 3.49 -9.82
C LEU A 26 -3.22 4.21 -9.84
N GLU A 27 -3.15 5.42 -10.40
CA GLU A 27 -1.91 6.21 -10.46
C GLU A 27 -1.46 6.62 -9.06
N THR A 28 -2.38 7.13 -8.24
CA THR A 28 -2.06 7.51 -6.86
C THR A 28 -1.62 6.31 -6.03
N LEU A 29 -2.30 5.16 -6.16
CA LEU A 29 -1.92 3.93 -5.45
C LEU A 29 -0.54 3.41 -5.88
N LEU A 30 -0.19 3.51 -7.17
CA LEU A 30 1.14 3.13 -7.64
C LEU A 30 2.24 4.06 -7.12
N LEU A 31 1.97 5.37 -7.05
CA LEU A 31 2.92 6.34 -6.49
C LEU A 31 3.13 6.10 -5.00
N ALA A 32 2.05 5.91 -4.24
CA ALA A 32 2.12 5.56 -2.82
C ALA A 32 2.90 4.24 -2.62
N ALA A 33 2.63 3.21 -3.44
CA ALA A 33 3.35 1.94 -3.34
C ALA A 33 4.85 2.08 -3.65
N GLN A 34 5.25 3.04 -4.49
CA GLN A 34 6.66 3.36 -4.71
C GLN A 34 7.30 4.03 -3.49
N GLU A 35 6.56 4.89 -2.79
CA GLU A 35 7.01 5.53 -1.55
C GLU A 35 7.26 4.48 -0.47
N GLU A 36 6.26 3.64 -0.17
CA GLU A 36 6.38 2.57 0.84
C GLU A 36 7.49 1.56 0.50
N LEU A 37 7.67 1.22 -0.78
CA LEU A 37 8.78 0.37 -1.20
C LEU A 37 10.15 1.05 -0.95
N GLY A 38 10.21 2.38 -1.11
CA GLY A 38 11.36 3.19 -0.77
C GLY A 38 11.67 3.15 0.72
N GLU A 39 10.65 3.35 1.56
CA GLU A 39 10.77 3.29 3.03
C GLU A 39 11.18 1.89 3.50
N LEU A 40 10.57 0.83 2.97
CA LEU A 40 10.98 -0.56 3.24
C LEU A 40 12.44 -0.81 2.86
N THR A 41 12.87 -0.26 1.72
CA THR A 41 14.26 -0.36 1.27
C THR A 41 15.18 0.35 2.26
N GLN A 42 14.82 1.57 2.68
CA GLN A 42 15.58 2.35 3.65
C GLN A 42 15.67 1.61 5.00
N ALA A 43 14.55 1.19 5.57
CA ALA A 43 14.49 0.43 6.83
C ALA A 43 15.34 -0.85 6.76
N THR A 44 15.37 -1.53 5.61
CA THR A 44 16.21 -2.71 5.39
C THR A 44 17.70 -2.37 5.38
N LEU A 45 18.09 -1.23 4.77
CA LEU A 45 19.49 -0.79 4.75
C LEU A 45 19.94 -0.30 6.13
N GLU A 46 19.11 0.48 6.80
CA GLU A 46 19.35 0.96 8.16
C GLU A 46 19.46 -0.21 9.15
N TYR A 47 18.59 -1.23 9.06
CA TYR A 47 18.72 -2.45 9.85
C TYR A 47 20.10 -3.10 9.73
N ARG A 48 20.70 -3.08 8.53
CA ARG A 48 22.02 -3.67 8.27
C ARG A 48 23.16 -2.84 8.85
N GLU A 49 22.98 -1.54 8.99
CA GLU A 49 24.01 -0.59 9.43
C GLU A 49 23.88 -0.19 10.92
N GLU A 50 22.67 -0.15 11.47
CA GLU A 50 22.33 0.45 12.77
C GLU A 50 21.61 -0.53 13.72
N ASP A 51 22.30 -1.61 14.09
CA ASP A 51 22.04 -2.38 15.33
C ASP A 51 20.78 -3.27 15.38
N GLY A 52 20.23 -3.65 14.23
CA GLY A 52 19.40 -4.85 14.12
C GLY A 52 17.95 -4.71 14.61
N TYR A 53 17.38 -3.51 14.61
CA TYR A 53 15.97 -3.29 14.95
C TYR A 53 15.05 -3.58 13.74
N TYR A 54 14.29 -4.68 13.82
CA TYR A 54 13.41 -5.13 12.74
C TYR A 54 12.03 -4.47 12.68
N GLY A 55 11.64 -3.71 13.71
CA GLY A 55 10.29 -3.12 13.81
C GLY A 55 9.85 -2.39 12.54
N PRO A 56 10.63 -1.41 12.04
CA PRO A 56 10.23 -0.57 10.92
C PRO A 56 10.04 -1.38 9.64
N ILE A 57 10.86 -2.43 9.42
CA ILE A 57 10.72 -3.31 8.24
C ILE A 57 9.32 -3.96 8.19
N PHE A 58 8.77 -4.37 9.34
CA PHE A 58 7.45 -5.00 9.35
C PHE A 58 6.34 -3.97 9.18
N ASP A 59 6.52 -2.77 9.73
CA ASP A 59 5.58 -1.67 9.54
C ASP A 59 5.48 -1.31 8.04
N GLU A 60 6.62 -1.10 7.35
CA GLU A 60 6.61 -0.76 5.91
C GLU A 60 6.10 -1.90 5.01
N ILE A 61 6.30 -3.16 5.41
CA ILE A 61 5.70 -4.31 4.71
C ILE A 61 4.18 -4.27 4.80
N ASP A 62 3.65 -3.81 5.93
CA ASP A 62 2.21 -3.75 6.16
C ASP A 62 1.57 -2.59 5.42
N ASP A 63 2.24 -1.44 5.36
CA ASP A 63 1.82 -0.30 4.54
C ASP A 63 1.80 -0.65 3.05
N LEU A 64 2.91 -1.22 2.54
CA LEU A 64 2.97 -1.70 1.16
C LEU A 64 1.91 -2.79 0.88
N GLY A 65 1.69 -3.69 1.84
CA GLY A 65 0.69 -4.75 1.74
C GLY A 65 -0.74 -4.23 1.59
N ALA A 66 -1.11 -3.23 2.39
CA ALA A 66 -2.41 -2.56 2.31
C ALA A 66 -2.62 -1.89 0.95
N LEU A 67 -1.61 -1.18 0.44
CA LEU A 67 -1.66 -0.54 -0.87
C LEU A 67 -1.83 -1.55 -2.02
N LEU A 68 -1.23 -2.74 -1.91
CA LEU A 68 -1.40 -3.79 -2.91
C LEU A 68 -2.82 -4.36 -2.94
N ILE A 69 -3.51 -4.43 -1.79
CA ILE A 69 -4.93 -4.82 -1.73
C ILE A 69 -5.79 -3.77 -2.42
N GLN A 70 -5.59 -2.49 -2.08
CA GLN A 70 -6.34 -1.38 -2.69
C GLN A 70 -6.08 -1.29 -4.20
N LEU A 71 -4.84 -1.54 -4.64
CA LEU A 71 -4.46 -1.57 -6.05
C LEU A 71 -5.18 -2.69 -6.81
N GLU A 72 -5.29 -3.88 -6.20
CA GLU A 72 -5.98 -5.02 -6.79
C GLU A 72 -7.48 -4.75 -6.96
N ASP A 73 -8.13 -4.21 -5.93
CA ASP A 73 -9.53 -3.80 -5.98
C ASP A 73 -9.76 -2.73 -7.06
N ALA A 74 -8.92 -1.68 -7.09
CA ALA A 74 -9.01 -0.63 -8.10
C ALA A 74 -8.81 -1.16 -9.53
N ALA A 75 -7.89 -2.11 -9.72
CA ALA A 75 -7.64 -2.75 -11.01
C ALA A 75 -8.83 -3.62 -11.45
N ARG A 76 -9.44 -4.39 -10.53
CA ARG A 76 -10.63 -5.20 -10.80
C ARG A 76 -11.87 -4.36 -11.07
N GLY A 77 -11.99 -3.21 -10.39
CA GLY A 77 -13.03 -2.23 -10.62
C GLY A 77 -12.91 -1.51 -11.97
N HIS A 78 -11.89 -1.80 -12.78
CA HIS A 78 -11.58 -1.11 -14.04
C HIS A 78 -11.50 0.42 -13.86
N ARG A 79 -10.96 0.88 -12.72
CA ARG A 79 -10.83 2.30 -12.39
C ARG A 79 -9.67 2.98 -13.16
N PHE A 80 -9.57 2.71 -14.47
CA PHE A 80 -8.68 3.34 -15.44
C PHE A 80 -9.22 4.68 -15.98
N ARG A 81 -10.49 5.00 -15.71
CA ARG A 81 -11.15 6.15 -16.32
C ARG A 81 -11.09 7.36 -15.39
N ASP A 82 -10.05 8.17 -15.57
CA ASP A 82 -10.16 9.60 -15.40
C ASP A 82 -10.68 10.23 -16.70
N ASP A 83 -11.83 10.92 -16.59
CA ASP A 83 -12.25 12.14 -17.29
C ASP A 83 -11.81 12.40 -18.75
N GLY A 84 -12.44 11.72 -19.71
CA GLY A 84 -12.31 12.12 -21.11
C GLY A 84 -13.26 11.41 -22.08
N GLY A 85 -14.53 11.81 -22.12
CA GLY A 85 -15.43 11.31 -23.17
C GLY A 85 -16.89 11.72 -23.04
N ASP A 86 -17.21 12.84 -23.70
CA ASP A 86 -18.50 13.28 -24.23
C ASP A 86 -19.68 13.49 -23.27
N SER A 87 -19.96 14.77 -22.99
CA SER A 87 -21.33 15.27 -22.97
C SER A 87 -21.56 16.02 -24.29
N GLU A 88 -22.63 15.59 -24.98
CA GLU A 88 -23.13 16.04 -26.29
C GLU A 88 -23.24 17.56 -26.49
#